data_AF-A0A0K0GI00-F1
#
_entry.id   AF-A0A0K0GI00-F1
#
_cell.length_a   1.000
_cell.length_b   1.000
_cell.length_c   1.000
_cell.angle_alpha   90.00
_cell.angle_beta   90.00
_cell.angle_gamma   90.00
#
_symmetry.space_group_name_H-M   'P 1'
#
loop_
_entity.id
_entity.type
_entity.pdbx_description
1 polymer ?
#
loop_
_entity_poly.entity_id
_entity_poly.type
_entity_poly.pdbx_seq_one_letter_code
_entity_poly.pdbx_strand_id
1 'polypeptide(L)'
;MTLPKPTGVEIAIDGDVATLSANDPSQIAITGTVRAILANMVKGVSKGFERKLELVGVGYRAAMQGKDLSLALGFSHPLVFVAPEGITLSTPTQTEILVQGADKQRVGEVAAKIRGFRPPEPYKGKGVKYAGEVIIRKEAKKA
;
A
#
# COMPACT_ATOMS: atom_id res chain seq x y z
N MET A 1 -9.36 4.72 13.70
CA MET A 1 -9.58 5.07 12.28
C MET A 1 -10.81 5.95 12.23
N THR A 2 -10.70 7.19 11.73
CA THR A 2 -11.80 8.18 11.75
C THR A 2 -11.86 8.88 10.40
N LEU A 3 -13.06 9.15 9.89
CA LEU A 3 -13.27 9.87 8.64
C LEU A 3 -14.05 11.16 8.95
N PRO A 4 -13.54 12.36 8.61
CA PRO A 4 -14.33 13.58 8.69
C PRO A 4 -15.49 13.50 7.70
N LYS A 5 -16.71 13.79 8.19
CA LYS A 5 -17.92 13.83 7.37
C LYS A 5 -17.94 15.11 6.54
N PRO A 6 -17.96 15.04 5.20
CA PRO A 6 -18.11 16.22 4.35
C PRO A 6 -19.52 16.79 4.44
N THR A 7 -19.65 18.11 4.24
CA THR A 7 -20.95 18.81 4.20
C THR A 7 -21.81 18.28 3.05
N GLY A 8 -23.10 18.04 3.30
CA GLY A 8 -24.06 17.58 2.28
C GLY A 8 -24.06 16.07 1.99
N VAL A 9 -23.31 15.27 2.77
CA VAL A 9 -23.37 13.81 2.75
C VAL A 9 -24.14 13.31 3.96
N GLU A 10 -25.27 12.64 3.75
CA GLU A 10 -26.05 12.00 4.80
C GLU A 10 -25.68 10.51 4.94
N ILE A 11 -25.71 10.02 6.18
CA ILE A 11 -25.35 8.64 6.52
C ILE A 11 -26.48 8.13 7.41
N ALA A 12 -27.21 7.14 6.92
CA ALA A 12 -28.24 6.43 7.66
C ALA A 12 -27.76 5.00 7.92
N ILE A 13 -27.94 4.49 9.13
CA ILE A 13 -27.61 3.12 9.51
C ILE A 13 -28.91 2.42 9.85
N ASP A 14 -29.28 1.40 9.08
CA ASP A 14 -30.43 0.55 9.32
C ASP A 14 -29.95 -0.89 9.54
N GLY A 15 -29.96 -1.31 10.81
CA GLY A 15 -29.37 -2.57 11.25
C GLY A 15 -27.91 -2.70 10.82
N ASP A 16 -27.64 -3.70 9.96
CA ASP A 16 -26.30 -4.04 9.46
C ASP A 16 -25.88 -3.25 8.20
N VAL A 17 -26.77 -2.41 7.65
CA VAL A 17 -26.52 -1.71 6.40
C VAL A 17 -26.40 -0.21 6.63
N ALA A 18 -25.26 0.36 6.22
CA ALA A 18 -25.06 1.81 6.17
C ALA A 18 -25.33 2.33 4.74
N THR A 19 -26.33 3.20 4.62
CA THR A 19 -26.73 3.87 3.38
C THR A 19 -26.23 5.31 3.39
N LEU A 20 -25.67 5.76 2.26
CA LEU A 20 -25.21 7.13 2.09
C LEU A 20 -26.00 7.81 0.98
N SER A 21 -26.48 9.02 1.26
CA SER A 21 -27.23 9.87 0.33
C SER A 21 -26.54 11.23 0.16
N ALA A 22 -26.69 11.80 -1.04
CA ALA A 22 -26.23 13.14 -1.36
C ALA A 22 -27.42 14.11 -1.26
N ASN A 23 -27.23 15.24 -0.58
CA ASN A 23 -28.29 16.25 -0.43
C ASN A 23 -28.48 17.08 -1.71
N ASP A 24 -27.44 17.18 -2.54
CA ASP A 24 -27.44 17.92 -3.80
C ASP A 24 -26.72 17.09 -4.89
N PRO A 25 -27.14 17.18 -6.17
CA PRO A 25 -26.47 16.48 -7.28
C PRO A 25 -24.96 16.74 -7.39
N SER A 26 -24.49 17.93 -7.01
CA SER A 26 -23.06 18.28 -6.99
C SER A 26 -22.25 17.43 -5.99
N GLN A 27 -22.89 16.88 -4.96
CA GLN A 27 -22.27 16.10 -3.89
C GLN A 27 -22.30 14.58 -4.15
N ILE A 28 -22.80 14.13 -5.30
CA ILE A 28 -22.84 12.70 -5.64
C ILE A 28 -21.43 12.10 -5.68
N ALA A 29 -20.46 12.82 -6.25
CA ALA A 29 -19.08 12.35 -6.38
C ALA A 29 -18.39 12.15 -5.01
N ILE A 30 -18.56 13.11 -4.09
CA ILE A 30 -17.97 13.01 -2.75
C ILE A 30 -18.67 11.94 -1.93
N THR A 31 -20.00 11.81 -2.05
CA THR A 31 -20.79 10.75 -1.40
C THR A 31 -20.30 9.35 -1.81
N GLY A 32 -20.08 9.13 -3.11
CA GLY A 32 -19.52 7.88 -3.62
C GLY A 32 -18.12 7.59 -3.05
N THR A 33 -17.29 8.62 -2.92
CA THR A 33 -15.95 8.50 -2.32
C THR A 33 -16.02 8.13 -0.84
N VAL A 34 -16.85 8.82 -0.05
CA VAL A 34 -17.04 8.53 1.39
C VAL A 34 -17.59 7.12 1.59
N ARG A 35 -18.56 6.71 0.78
CA ARG A 35 -19.10 5.34 0.78
C ARG A 35 -18.02 4.31 0.52
N ALA A 36 -17.16 4.53 -0.49
CA ALA A 36 -16.06 3.63 -0.80
C ALA A 36 -15.03 3.57 0.34
N ILE A 37 -14.70 4.71 0.96
CA ILE A 37 -13.80 4.74 2.11
C ILE A 37 -14.40 3.93 3.26
N LEU A 38 -15.64 4.21 3.68
CA LEU A 38 -16.34 3.50 4.75
C LEU A 38 -16.39 1.99 4.52
N ALA A 39 -16.74 1.56 3.30
CA ALA A 39 -16.73 0.13 2.94
C ALA A 39 -15.33 -0.50 3.09
N ASN A 40 -14.26 0.24 2.75
CA ASN A 40 -12.90 -0.21 3.01
C ASN A 40 -12.57 -0.23 4.52
N MET A 41 -13.11 0.70 5.32
CA MET A 41 -12.91 0.70 6.78
C MET A 41 -13.48 -0.58 7.41
N VAL A 42 -14.72 -0.93 7.08
CA VAL A 42 -15.38 -2.16 7.57
C VAL A 42 -14.60 -3.40 7.11
N LYS A 43 -14.25 -3.47 5.83
CA LYS A 43 -13.44 -4.58 5.29
C LYS A 43 -12.08 -4.69 5.99
N GLY A 44 -11.45 -3.55 6.29
CA GLY A 44 -10.14 -3.47 6.92
C GLY A 44 -10.11 -4.01 8.35
N VAL A 45 -11.13 -3.70 9.15
CA VAL A 45 -11.23 -4.24 10.52
C VAL A 45 -11.57 -5.73 10.52
N SER A 46 -12.37 -6.19 9.55
CA SER A 46 -12.77 -7.61 9.45
C SER A 46 -11.69 -8.51 8.87
N LYS A 47 -11.11 -8.14 7.72
CA LYS A 47 -10.19 -9.00 6.94
C LYS A 47 -8.76 -8.46 6.85
N GLY A 48 -8.55 -7.17 7.11
CA GLY A 48 -7.29 -6.50 6.84
C GLY A 48 -7.03 -6.25 5.34
N PHE A 49 -5.95 -5.54 5.08
CA PHE A 49 -5.39 -5.33 3.76
C PHE A 49 -3.93 -5.78 3.73
N GLU A 50 -3.53 -6.28 2.58
CA GLU A 50 -2.16 -6.71 2.31
C GLU A 50 -1.69 -6.15 0.98
N ARG A 51 -0.43 -5.72 0.93
CA ARG A 51 0.29 -5.40 -0.30
C ARG A 51 1.62 -6.14 -0.29
N LYS A 52 1.82 -6.98 -1.31
CA LYS A 52 3.07 -7.69 -1.54
C LYS A 52 4.00 -6.89 -2.47
N LEU A 53 5.24 -6.73 -2.05
CA LEU A 53 6.34 -6.17 -2.81
C LEU A 53 7.39 -7.26 -3.08
N GLU A 54 8.01 -7.20 -4.25
CA GLU A 54 9.07 -8.11 -4.68
C GLU A 54 10.36 -7.32 -4.95
N LEU A 55 11.47 -7.82 -4.43
CA LEU A 55 12.80 -7.31 -4.69
C LEU A 55 13.40 -8.03 -5.90
N VAL A 56 13.72 -7.28 -6.94
CA VAL A 56 14.35 -7.79 -8.17
C VAL A 56 15.74 -7.18 -8.27
N GLY A 57 16.78 -8.00 -8.14
CA GLY A 57 18.16 -7.54 -8.26
C GLY A 57 19.14 -8.49 -7.60
N VAL A 58 20.39 -8.43 -8.05
CA VAL A 58 21.47 -9.22 -7.44
C VAL A 58 21.86 -8.57 -6.12
N GLY A 59 21.86 -9.35 -5.04
CA GLY A 59 22.18 -8.88 -3.69
C GLY A 59 21.06 -8.05 -3.03
N TYR A 60 19.89 -7.97 -3.66
CA TYR A 60 18.74 -7.26 -3.08
C TYR A 60 18.06 -8.16 -2.07
N ARG A 61 17.96 -7.69 -0.83
CA ARG A 61 17.32 -8.43 0.24
C ARG A 61 16.65 -7.52 1.26
N ALA A 62 15.58 -8.02 1.82
CA ALA A 62 14.86 -7.45 2.95
C ALA A 62 15.00 -8.38 4.15
N ALA A 63 15.17 -7.81 5.33
CA ALA A 63 15.21 -8.53 6.58
C ALA A 63 14.50 -7.74 7.67
N MET A 64 13.69 -8.41 8.49
CA MET A 64 13.09 -7.79 9.66
C MET A 64 14.15 -7.54 10.74
N GLN A 65 14.16 -6.34 11.29
CA GLN A 65 14.96 -5.93 12.44
C GLN A 65 14.00 -5.57 13.58
N GLY A 66 13.52 -6.59 14.30
CA GLY A 66 12.42 -6.43 15.25
C GLY A 66 11.14 -6.04 14.49
N LYS A 67 10.63 -4.83 14.75
CA LYS A 67 9.47 -4.27 14.05
C LYS A 67 9.80 -3.53 12.75
N ASP A 68 11.06 -3.11 12.60
CA ASP A 68 11.51 -2.29 11.47
C ASP A 68 12.05 -3.17 10.35
N LEU A 69 12.15 -2.61 9.15
CA LEU A 69 12.54 -3.33 7.95
C LEU A 69 13.92 -2.85 7.47
N SER A 70 14.91 -3.74 7.49
CA SER A 70 16.24 -3.49 6.92
C SER A 70 16.28 -3.92 5.45
N LEU A 71 16.70 -3.00 4.58
CA LEU A 71 16.71 -3.14 3.13
C LEU A 71 18.14 -2.98 2.60
N ALA A 72 18.65 -4.02 1.96
CA ALA A 72 19.86 -3.95 1.15
C ALA A 72 19.45 -3.88 -0.33
N LEU A 73 19.49 -2.69 -0.92
CA LEU A 73 19.06 -2.44 -2.30
C LEU A 73 20.21 -1.99 -3.22
N GLY A 74 21.44 -2.38 -2.88
CA GLY A 74 22.66 -2.00 -3.61
C GLY A 74 23.18 -0.60 -3.28
N PHE A 75 22.73 -0.01 -2.17
CA PHE A 75 23.37 1.15 -1.54
C PHE A 75 24.57 0.70 -0.69
N SER A 76 25.50 1.61 -0.40
CA SER A 76 26.72 1.30 0.39
C SER A 76 26.41 0.82 1.81
N HIS A 77 25.33 1.31 2.42
CA HIS A 77 24.84 0.85 3.72
C HIS A 77 23.38 0.37 3.60
N PRO A 78 22.93 -0.54 4.48
CA PRO A 78 21.52 -0.91 4.56
C PRO A 78 20.63 0.30 4.91
N LEU A 79 19.41 0.31 4.39
CA LEU A 79 18.38 1.28 4.74
C LEU A 79 17.43 0.66 5.76
N VAL A 80 17.23 1.32 6.90
CA VAL A 80 16.25 0.88 7.90
C VAL A 80 14.98 1.71 7.73
N PHE A 81 13.88 1.03 7.40
CA PHE A 81 12.55 1.61 7.32
C PHE A 81 11.78 1.32 8.59
N VAL A 82 11.43 2.38 9.32
CA VAL A 82 10.67 2.27 10.58
C VAL A 82 9.20 2.01 10.26
N ALA A 83 8.65 0.92 10.80
CA ALA A 83 7.24 0.60 10.57
C ALA A 83 6.35 1.62 11.31
N PRO A 84 5.46 2.35 10.61
CA PRO A 84 4.54 3.27 11.28
C PRO A 84 3.46 2.47 12.03
N GLU A 85 2.85 3.10 13.04
CA GLU A 85 1.82 2.46 13.85
C GLU A 85 0.65 1.92 13.00
N GLY A 86 0.09 0.78 13.42
CA GLY A 86 -1.02 0.12 12.74
C GLY A 86 -0.63 -0.59 11.43
N ILE A 87 0.66 -0.66 11.08
CA ILE A 87 1.19 -1.44 9.97
C ILE A 87 2.11 -2.53 10.49
N THR A 88 1.89 -3.74 10.00
CA THR A 88 2.77 -4.89 10.22
C THR A 88 3.55 -5.15 8.93
N LEU A 89 4.87 -5.26 9.06
CA LEU A 89 5.75 -5.65 7.98
C LEU A 89 6.22 -7.08 8.23
N SER A 90 6.27 -7.89 7.18
CA SER A 90 6.88 -9.21 7.25
C SER A 90 7.65 -9.51 5.96
N THR A 91 8.67 -10.36 6.06
CA THR A 91 9.50 -10.80 4.93
C THR A 91 9.49 -12.32 4.86
N PRO A 92 8.48 -12.94 4.23
CA PRO A 92 8.37 -14.40 4.14
C PRO A 92 9.60 -15.02 3.48
N THR A 93 10.16 -14.32 2.50
CA THR A 93 11.44 -14.62 1.89
C THR A 93 12.32 -13.37 1.91
N GLN A 94 13.62 -13.53 1.70
CA GLN A 94 14.54 -12.38 1.64
C GLN A 94 14.23 -11.45 0.45
N THR A 95 13.48 -11.90 -0.55
CA THR A 95 13.14 -11.13 -1.75
C THR A 95 11.69 -10.67 -1.78
N GLU A 96 10.93 -10.87 -0.70
CA GLU A 96 9.52 -10.49 -0.60
C GLU A 96 9.25 -9.70 0.66
N ILE A 97 8.41 -8.66 0.54
CA ILE A 97 7.92 -7.87 1.67
C ILE A 97 6.40 -7.86 1.62
N LEU A 98 5.76 -8.21 2.72
CA LEU A 98 4.32 -8.05 2.92
C LEU A 98 4.08 -6.84 3.82
N VAL A 99 3.27 -5.92 3.33
CA VAL A 99 2.77 -4.76 4.07
C VAL A 99 1.32 -5.04 4.44
N GLN A 100 1.06 -5.22 5.74
CA GLN A 100 -0.26 -5.58 6.26
C GLN A 100 -0.79 -4.51 7.20
N GLY A 101 -2.11 -4.33 7.23
CA GLY A 101 -2.77 -3.41 8.16
C GLY A 101 -4.27 -3.30 7.93
N ALA A 102 -4.98 -2.68 8.87
CA ALA A 102 -6.42 -2.46 8.77
C ALA A 102 -6.78 -1.27 7.85
N ASP A 103 -5.89 -0.29 7.73
CA ASP A 103 -6.11 0.91 6.91
C ASP A 103 -5.50 0.77 5.52
N LYS A 104 -6.36 0.67 4.50
CA LYS A 104 -5.95 0.56 3.09
C LYS A 104 -5.08 1.73 2.62
N GLN A 105 -5.33 2.94 3.12
CA GLN A 105 -4.57 4.13 2.72
C GLN A 105 -3.15 4.06 3.26
N ARG A 106 -2.99 3.79 4.57
CA ARG A 106 -1.66 3.63 5.20
C ARG A 106 -0.88 2.46 4.62
N VAL A 107 -1.53 1.32 4.37
CA VAL A 107 -0.89 0.16 3.72
C VAL A 107 -0.35 0.54 2.33
N GLY A 108 -1.14 1.27 1.54
CA GLY A 108 -0.72 1.75 0.23
C GLY A 108 0.43 2.77 0.31
N GLU A 109 0.35 3.72 1.23
CA GLU A 109 1.39 4.74 1.44
C GLU A 109 2.72 4.11 1.85
N VAL A 110 2.70 3.17 2.80
CA VAL A 110 3.91 2.47 3.24
C VAL A 110 4.51 1.65 2.10
N ALA A 111 3.69 0.91 1.36
CA ALA A 111 4.18 0.14 0.22
C ALA A 111 4.78 1.06 -0.86
N ALA A 112 4.17 2.22 -1.11
CA ALA A 112 4.69 3.22 -2.05
C ALA A 112 6.03 3.83 -1.58
N LYS A 113 6.18 4.13 -0.28
CA LYS A 113 7.44 4.61 0.31
C LYS A 113 8.56 3.59 0.13
N ILE A 114 8.30 2.31 0.45
CA ILE A 114 9.27 1.23 0.29
C ILE A 114 9.67 1.07 -1.18
N ARG A 115 8.70 1.07 -2.11
CA ARG A 115 8.96 1.07 -3.56
C ARG A 115 9.78 2.27 -4.01
N GLY A 116 9.55 3.44 -3.40
CA GLY A 116 10.23 4.69 -3.72
C GLY A 116 11.74 4.69 -3.46
N PHE A 117 12.26 3.85 -2.56
CA PHE A 117 13.70 3.76 -2.30
C PHE A 117 14.50 3.29 -3.52
N ARG A 118 13.93 2.36 -4.29
CA ARG A 118 14.53 1.86 -5.53
C ARG A 118 13.43 1.41 -6.49
N PRO A 119 12.77 2.34 -7.22
CA PRO A 119 11.72 1.97 -8.15
C PRO A 119 12.27 1.05 -9.25
N PRO A 120 11.40 0.22 -9.87
CA PRO A 120 11.85 -0.73 -10.88
C PRO A 120 12.35 0.02 -12.12
N GLU A 121 13.56 -0.32 -12.58
CA GLU A 121 14.16 0.28 -13.77
C GLU A 121 13.44 -0.15 -15.06
N PRO A 122 13.42 0.70 -16.11
CA PRO A 122 12.72 0.41 -17.36
C PRO A 122 13.42 -0.62 -18.26
N TYR A 123 14.58 -1.18 -17.87
CA TYR A 123 15.32 -2.14 -18.70
C TYR A 123 15.16 -3.58 -18.20
N LYS A 124 15.82 -3.93 -17.08
CA LYS A 124 15.73 -5.29 -16.50
C LYS A 124 14.73 -5.39 -15.36
N GLY A 125 14.02 -4.31 -15.03
CA GLY A 125 13.04 -4.29 -13.94
C GLY A 125 13.66 -4.45 -12.55
N LYS A 126 14.97 -4.23 -12.40
CA LYS A 126 15.65 -4.23 -11.11
C LYS A 126 15.11 -3.11 -10.23
N GLY A 127 14.83 -3.43 -8.97
CA GLY A 127 14.25 -2.54 -7.99
C GLY A 127 13.24 -3.27 -7.11
N VAL A 128 12.48 -2.50 -6.36
CA VAL A 128 11.32 -2.95 -5.60
C VAL A 128 10.09 -2.72 -6.47
N LYS A 129 9.30 -3.76 -6.74
CA LYS A 129 8.05 -3.66 -7.51
C LYS A 129 6.88 -4.25 -6.73
N TYR A 130 5.65 -3.96 -7.11
CA TYR A 130 4.51 -4.70 -6.59
C TYR A 130 4.49 -6.13 -7.16
N ALA A 131 3.95 -7.07 -6.39
CA ALA A 131 3.68 -8.41 -6.90
C ALA A 131 2.74 -8.33 -8.11
N GLY A 132 3.15 -8.92 -9.22
CA GLY A 132 2.43 -8.86 -10.49
C GLY A 132 2.48 -7.50 -11.23
N GLU A 133 3.29 -6.52 -10.80
CA GLU A 133 3.47 -5.26 -11.52
C GLU A 133 4.09 -5.52 -12.90
N VAL A 134 3.41 -5.07 -13.96
CA VAL A 134 3.91 -5.15 -15.34
C VAL A 134 4.77 -3.91 -15.61
N ILE A 135 6.07 -4.12 -15.81
CA ILE A 135 7.03 -3.05 -16.13
C ILE A 135 7.22 -3.03 -17.64
N ILE A 136 6.91 -1.89 -18.27
CA ILE A 136 7.17 -1.67 -19.69
C ILE A 136 8.68 -1.58 -19.88
N ARG A 137 9.25 -2.55 -20.60
CA ARG A 137 10.68 -2.65 -20.83
C ARG A 137 11.09 -1.90 -22.09
N LYS A 138 12.13 -1.09 -22.00
CA LYS A 138 12.85 -0.53 -23.15
C LYS A 138 13.88 -1.54 -23.63
N GLU A 139 14.07 -1.62 -24.94
CA GLU A 139 15.19 -2.38 -25.49
C GLU A 139 16.50 -1.80 -24.96
N ALA A 140 17.29 -2.65 -24.31
CA ALA A 140 18.70 -2.39 -24.08
C ALA A 140 19.48 -2.95 -25.28
N LYS A 141 20.54 -2.25 -25.72
CA LYS A 141 21.57 -2.91 -26.53
C LYS A 141 22.08 -4.11 -25.74
N LYS A 142 21.92 -5.31 -26.31
CA LYS A 142 22.66 -6.49 -25.85
C LYS A 142 24.15 -6.16 -25.98
N ALA A 143 24.85 -6.17 -24.86
CA ALA A 143 26.29 -6.40 -24.83
C ALA A 143 26.49 -7.92 -24.70
#